data_AF-A0A973JGP2-F1
#
_entry.id   AF-A0A973JGP2-F1
#
_cell.length_a   1.000
_cell.length_b   1.000
_cell.length_c   1.000
_cell.angle_alpha   90.00
_cell.angle_beta   90.00
_cell.angle_gamma   90.00
#
_symmetry.space_group_name_H-M   'P 1'
#
loop_
_entity.id
_entity.type
_entity.pdbx_description
1 polymer ?
#
loop_
_entity_poly.entity_id
_entity_poly.type
_entity_poly.pdbx_seq_one_letter_code
_entity_poly.pdbx_strand_id
1 'polypeptide(L)'
;MIRKIVLLMLVTLFISSTVLLGTPVSLFAESEKTSPQMCEKRINVREGSQHFAIPYCRSRALSDGHSTATRAVIVIQSSSLNAGDCYKWMWEAAGRTNNQSNIVVYAPQFPVFKDIAAHNLADNVPVWEDGEWAVGGDSLKLTGARATQISSFEVMDQLIKAFYDRQKFPRLQHVVVAGQSAGGQFVNRYAITNGIHEEAAGKGLRVRYVVMNPSHYLYLDNKRPSPVDATLRVPNAVTIFALNNYLPAAEHHDANSGDCKNYNHYPKGLEDLWKYPARRATTTMKTSYKTRDVRYLIGALDRERNAEGLSKKCSSDLQGFVRLTRANLYWKHLKDIYTNDISRYQKIVIVPGIGHGSENMFKHPKGGMEHIFDYVP
;
A
#
# COMPACT_ATOMS: atom_id res chain seq x y z
N MET A 1 -16.88 27.41 -80.19
CA MET A 1 -15.81 27.90 -79.29
C MET A 1 -16.44 28.09 -77.91
N ILE A 2 -16.12 27.18 -76.97
CA ILE A 2 -16.18 27.34 -75.50
C ILE A 2 -17.56 27.50 -74.80
N ARG A 3 -17.89 26.45 -74.00
CA ARG A 3 -18.68 26.39 -72.73
C ARG A 3 -20.19 26.65 -72.79
N LYS A 4 -21.08 25.97 -72.06
CA LYS A 4 -21.03 24.89 -71.05
C LYS A 4 -22.48 24.34 -70.97
N ILE A 5 -22.67 23.02 -71.07
CA ILE A 5 -23.95 22.35 -70.80
C ILE A 5 -23.92 21.92 -69.33
N VAL A 6 -24.94 22.33 -68.55
CA VAL A 6 -25.19 21.85 -67.18
C VAL A 6 -26.20 20.70 -67.30
N LEU A 7 -25.78 19.48 -66.97
CA LEU A 7 -26.63 18.31 -66.89
C LEU A 7 -27.07 18.13 -65.43
N LEU A 8 -28.38 18.15 -65.21
CA LEU A 8 -29.05 17.78 -63.96
C LEU A 8 -28.89 16.27 -63.74
N MET A 9 -28.36 15.84 -62.60
CA MET A 9 -28.53 14.47 -62.10
C MET A 9 -29.24 14.51 -60.74
N LEU A 10 -30.41 13.88 -60.69
CA LEU A 10 -31.07 13.48 -59.45
C LEU A 10 -30.16 12.48 -58.71
N VAL A 11 -29.90 12.73 -57.43
CA VAL A 11 -29.37 11.72 -56.50
C VAL A 11 -30.32 11.62 -55.31
N THR A 12 -30.86 10.42 -55.16
CA THR A 12 -31.72 9.93 -54.08
C THR A 12 -31.01 9.98 -52.73
N LEU A 13 -31.74 10.46 -51.72
CA LEU A 13 -31.29 10.55 -50.32
C LEU A 13 -31.12 9.16 -49.71
N PHE A 14 -29.89 8.74 -49.40
CA PHE A 14 -29.62 7.70 -48.41
C PHE A 14 -29.05 8.37 -47.16
N ILE A 15 -29.80 8.31 -46.06
CA ILE A 15 -29.34 8.77 -44.74
C ILE A 15 -28.37 7.71 -44.23
N SER A 16 -27.07 7.97 -44.37
CA SER A 16 -26.01 7.20 -43.71
C SER A 16 -25.85 7.72 -42.29
N SER A 17 -26.08 6.85 -41.32
CA SER A 17 -25.81 7.08 -39.90
C SER A 17 -24.33 7.35 -39.70
N THR A 18 -23.97 8.62 -39.51
CA THR A 18 -22.64 9.01 -39.05
C THR A 18 -22.52 8.62 -37.58
N VAL A 19 -21.85 7.51 -37.32
CA VAL A 19 -21.28 7.21 -36.00
C VAL A 19 -20.25 8.31 -35.74
N LEU A 20 -20.58 9.24 -34.83
CA LEU A 20 -19.57 10.10 -34.23
C LEU A 20 -18.59 9.20 -33.48
N LEU A 21 -17.43 8.95 -34.09
CA LEU A 21 -16.25 8.45 -33.39
C LEU A 21 -15.88 9.51 -32.35
N GLY A 22 -16.32 9.27 -31.11
CA GLY A 22 -15.88 10.02 -29.95
C GLY A 22 -14.36 9.99 -29.88
N THR A 23 -13.75 11.16 -29.92
CA THR A 23 -12.32 11.39 -29.74
C THR A 23 -11.79 10.60 -28.54
N PRO A 24 -10.61 9.97 -28.63
CA PRO A 24 -10.00 9.36 -27.45
C PRO A 24 -9.78 10.47 -26.42
N VAL A 25 -10.40 10.30 -25.25
CA VAL A 25 -10.08 11.09 -24.07
C VAL A 25 -8.60 10.85 -23.80
N SER A 26 -7.77 11.83 -24.16
CA SER A 26 -6.39 11.90 -23.69
C SER A 26 -6.43 12.29 -22.22
N LEU A 27 -6.75 11.31 -21.38
CA LEU A 27 -6.41 11.35 -19.97
C LEU A 27 -4.90 11.19 -19.92
N PHE A 28 -4.21 12.27 -19.55
CA PHE A 28 -2.78 12.32 -19.32
C PHE A 28 -2.33 11.05 -18.58
N ALA A 29 -1.63 10.17 -19.30
CA ALA A 29 -0.82 9.14 -18.69
C ALA A 29 0.27 9.87 -17.93
N GLU A 30 0.09 10.05 -16.63
CA GLU A 30 1.22 10.29 -15.74
C GLU A 30 2.19 9.14 -16.05
N SER A 31 3.37 9.45 -16.57
CA SER A 31 4.32 8.43 -16.99
C SER A 31 4.53 7.47 -15.82
N GLU A 32 4.02 6.23 -15.91
CA GLU A 32 4.29 5.20 -14.89
C GLU A 32 5.78 5.23 -14.56
N LYS A 33 6.10 5.26 -13.27
CA LYS A 33 7.47 5.34 -12.78
C LYS A 33 8.11 3.96 -12.94
N THR A 34 9.39 3.91 -13.34
CA THR A 34 10.18 2.69 -13.28
C THR A 34 10.91 2.61 -11.94
N SER A 35 11.17 1.38 -11.49
CA SER A 35 12.06 1.11 -10.37
C SER A 35 13.46 1.67 -10.68
N PRO A 36 14.07 2.48 -9.78
CA PRO A 36 15.44 2.99 -10.00
C PRO A 36 16.50 1.88 -10.04
N GLN A 37 16.24 0.80 -9.32
CA GLN A 37 17.10 -0.38 -9.24
C GLN A 37 16.23 -1.63 -9.07
N MET A 38 16.72 -2.78 -9.53
CA MET A 38 16.09 -4.07 -9.30
C MET A 38 16.96 -4.92 -8.38
N CYS A 39 16.40 -5.41 -7.28
CA CYS A 39 17.12 -6.31 -6.39
C CYS A 39 17.51 -7.59 -7.16
N GLU A 40 18.76 -8.03 -7.05
CA GLU A 40 19.27 -9.17 -7.85
C GLU A 40 18.74 -10.53 -7.42
N LYS A 41 18.44 -10.70 -6.12
CA LYS A 41 18.09 -12.01 -5.58
C LYS A 41 16.62 -12.30 -5.83
N ARG A 42 16.24 -13.58 -5.85
CA ARG A 42 14.85 -14.04 -6.10
C ARG A 42 14.32 -14.90 -4.96
N ILE A 43 13.11 -14.62 -4.50
CA ILE A 43 12.32 -15.52 -3.67
C ILE A 43 11.51 -16.38 -4.63
N ASN A 44 11.58 -17.70 -4.46
CA ASN A 44 10.70 -18.61 -5.18
C ASN A 44 9.38 -18.74 -4.41
N VAL A 45 8.32 -18.15 -4.95
CA VAL A 45 6.97 -18.13 -4.38
C VAL A 45 6.09 -19.06 -5.21
N ARG A 46 5.20 -19.82 -4.57
CA ARG A 46 4.34 -20.80 -5.22
C ARG A 46 2.86 -20.52 -4.96
N GLU A 47 2.04 -20.39 -5.99
CA GLU A 47 0.58 -20.36 -5.85
C GLU A 47 -0.01 -21.51 -6.67
N GLY A 48 -0.54 -22.53 -6.00
CA GLY A 48 -0.91 -23.80 -6.65
C GLY A 48 0.32 -24.48 -7.28
N SER A 49 0.25 -24.77 -8.58
CA SER A 49 1.36 -25.35 -9.36
C SER A 49 2.31 -24.32 -9.97
N GLN A 50 2.03 -23.03 -9.81
CA GLN A 50 2.78 -21.95 -10.45
C GLN A 50 3.94 -21.49 -9.59
N HIS A 51 4.98 -20.96 -10.24
CA HIS A 51 6.20 -20.49 -9.61
C HIS A 51 6.50 -19.06 -10.04
N PHE A 52 6.69 -18.18 -9.07
CA PHE A 52 7.02 -16.78 -9.26
C PHE A 52 8.39 -16.49 -8.66
N ALA A 53 9.21 -15.74 -9.41
CA ALA A 53 10.53 -15.30 -8.97
C ALA A 53 10.45 -13.84 -8.51
N ILE A 54 10.15 -13.63 -7.22
CA ILE A 54 9.97 -12.28 -6.68
C ILE A 54 11.34 -11.65 -6.40
N PRO A 55 11.69 -10.49 -7.00
CA PRO A 55 12.92 -9.79 -6.68
C PRO A 55 12.90 -9.31 -5.23
N TYR A 56 14.02 -9.42 -4.53
CA TYR A 56 14.12 -8.95 -3.14
C TYR A 56 15.55 -8.64 -2.73
N CYS A 57 15.70 -7.62 -1.90
CA CYS A 57 16.96 -7.28 -1.24
C CYS A 57 16.98 -7.91 0.16
N ARG A 58 18.13 -8.41 0.60
CA ARG A 58 18.21 -9.24 1.82
C ARG A 58 19.57 -9.14 2.50
N SER A 59 19.59 -9.19 3.83
CA SER A 59 20.84 -9.34 4.59
C SER A 59 21.36 -10.77 4.61
N ARG A 60 20.48 -11.76 4.46
CA ARG A 60 20.84 -13.18 4.42
C ARG A 60 19.86 -13.96 3.57
N ALA A 61 20.31 -15.08 2.98
CA ALA A 61 19.41 -15.96 2.26
C ALA A 61 18.39 -16.63 3.16
N LEU A 62 17.15 -16.78 2.68
CA LEU A 62 16.14 -17.59 3.36
C LEU A 62 16.54 -19.07 3.38
N SER A 63 17.22 -19.56 2.34
CA SER A 63 17.72 -20.95 2.25
C SER A 63 18.73 -21.29 3.33
N ASP A 64 19.60 -20.34 3.66
CA ASP A 64 20.74 -20.56 4.55
C ASP A 64 20.34 -20.45 6.03
N GLY A 65 19.12 -19.99 6.31
CA GLY A 65 18.62 -19.72 7.66
C GLY A 65 19.44 -18.68 8.41
N HIS A 66 19.22 -18.56 9.72
CA HIS A 66 20.06 -17.80 10.65
C HIS A 66 19.87 -18.34 12.08
N SER A 67 20.85 -19.10 12.58
CA SER A 67 20.75 -19.84 13.85
C SER A 67 20.54 -18.96 15.09
N THR A 68 21.06 -17.74 15.10
CA THR A 68 20.92 -16.81 16.23
C THR A 68 19.87 -15.71 16.05
N ALA A 69 19.27 -15.58 14.86
CA ALA A 69 18.36 -14.46 14.61
C ALA A 69 17.11 -14.60 15.48
N THR A 70 16.75 -13.52 16.17
CA THR A 70 15.54 -13.44 17.00
C THR A 70 14.47 -12.54 16.38
N ARG A 71 14.87 -11.69 15.42
CA ARG A 71 13.97 -10.77 14.70
C ARG A 71 14.21 -10.80 13.19
N ALA A 72 13.12 -10.86 12.44
CA ALA A 72 13.09 -10.61 11.01
C ALA A 72 12.33 -9.30 10.76
N VAL A 73 12.86 -8.44 9.89
CA VAL A 73 12.19 -7.23 9.43
C VAL A 73 11.94 -7.36 7.93
N ILE A 74 10.68 -7.25 7.53
CA ILE A 74 10.26 -7.11 6.14
C ILE A 74 9.94 -5.64 5.90
N VAL A 75 10.72 -4.96 5.04
CA VAL A 75 10.51 -3.56 4.68
C VAL A 75 9.90 -3.44 3.29
N ILE A 76 8.78 -2.73 3.18
CA ILE A 76 8.02 -2.54 1.95
C ILE A 76 8.42 -1.22 1.28
N GLN A 77 8.67 -1.28 -0.04
CA GLN A 77 8.99 -0.12 -0.86
C GLN A 77 7.91 0.98 -0.78
N SER A 78 8.31 2.23 -1.04
CA SER A 78 7.39 3.36 -1.23
C SER A 78 6.97 3.50 -2.70
N SER A 79 6.23 4.56 -3.05
CA SER A 79 5.77 4.83 -4.43
C SER A 79 6.90 5.14 -5.42
N SER A 80 8.14 5.28 -4.95
CA SER A 80 9.34 5.35 -5.79
C SER A 80 9.82 3.97 -6.28
N LEU A 81 9.13 2.88 -5.90
CA LEU A 81 9.45 1.49 -6.27
C LEU A 81 10.86 1.02 -5.88
N ASN A 82 11.51 1.74 -4.96
CA ASN A 82 12.91 1.54 -4.61
C ASN A 82 13.06 0.66 -3.36
N ALA A 83 12.93 -0.66 -3.55
CA ALA A 83 13.12 -1.64 -2.49
C ALA A 83 14.58 -1.71 -1.98
N GLY A 84 15.56 -1.42 -2.85
CA GLY A 84 16.98 -1.46 -2.49
C GLY A 84 17.38 -0.40 -1.47
N ASP A 85 16.95 0.84 -1.64
CA ASP A 85 17.23 1.90 -0.67
C ASP A 85 16.46 1.67 0.64
N CYS A 86 15.22 1.20 0.54
CA CYS A 86 14.44 0.81 1.71
C CYS A 86 15.15 -0.28 2.53
N TYR A 87 15.72 -1.30 1.86
CA TYR A 87 16.56 -2.31 2.49
C TYR A 87 17.81 -1.69 3.14
N LYS A 88 18.55 -0.86 2.40
CA LYS A 88 19.78 -0.22 2.87
C LYS A 88 19.54 0.59 4.13
N TRP A 89 18.56 1.49 4.12
CA TRP A 89 18.24 2.34 5.27
C TRP A 89 17.78 1.52 6.49
N MET A 90 17.00 0.46 6.26
CA MET A 90 16.56 -0.43 7.34
C MET A 90 17.73 -1.24 7.91
N TRP A 91 18.66 -1.70 7.07
CA TRP A 91 19.86 -2.41 7.50
C TRP A 91 20.82 -1.50 8.29
N GLU A 92 20.99 -0.25 7.86
CA GLU A 92 21.74 0.76 8.60
C GLU A 92 21.07 1.12 9.94
N ALA A 93 19.73 1.16 9.99
CA ALA A 93 18.99 1.34 11.25
C ALA A 93 19.21 0.15 12.20
N ALA A 94 19.18 -1.08 11.68
CA ALA A 94 19.52 -2.27 12.46
C ALA A 94 20.96 -2.21 13.01
N GLY A 95 21.91 -1.66 12.24
CA GLY A 95 23.29 -1.44 12.66
C GLY A 95 23.49 -0.40 13.76
N ARG A 96 22.50 0.48 13.99
CA ARG A 96 22.48 1.40 15.13
C ARG A 96 22.02 0.73 16.42
N THR A 97 21.58 -0.52 16.35
CA THR A 97 21.25 -1.33 17.54
C THR A 97 22.49 -2.08 18.00
N ASN A 98 22.59 -2.33 19.30
CA ASN A 98 23.63 -3.22 19.86
C ASN A 98 23.35 -4.72 19.58
N ASN A 99 22.50 -5.05 18.60
CA ASN A 99 22.00 -6.41 18.37
C ASN A 99 21.79 -6.75 16.87
N GLN A 100 22.47 -6.04 15.96
CA GLN A 100 22.32 -6.26 14.51
C GLN A 100 22.56 -7.71 14.08
N SER A 101 23.50 -8.41 14.73
CA SER A 101 23.83 -9.82 14.45
C SER A 101 22.68 -10.80 14.70
N ASN A 102 21.63 -10.39 15.41
CA ASN A 102 20.44 -11.21 15.65
C ASN A 102 19.22 -10.74 14.83
N ILE A 103 19.44 -9.86 13.85
CA ILE A 103 18.42 -9.27 13.00
C ILE A 103 18.67 -9.67 11.54
N VAL A 104 17.62 -10.11 10.85
CA VAL A 104 17.61 -10.28 9.39
C VAL A 104 16.64 -9.31 8.76
N VAL A 105 17.02 -8.70 7.63
CA VAL A 105 16.20 -7.70 6.92
C VAL A 105 15.95 -8.18 5.49
N TYR A 106 14.70 -8.10 5.06
CA TYR A 106 14.22 -8.47 3.74
C TYR A 106 13.37 -7.35 3.15
N ALA A 107 13.56 -7.03 1.88
CA ALA A 107 12.73 -6.08 1.15
C ALA A 107 12.25 -6.75 -0.16
N PRO A 108 11.06 -7.37 -0.17
CA PRO A 108 10.46 -7.81 -1.42
C PRO A 108 10.20 -6.59 -2.31
N GLN A 109 10.46 -6.75 -3.60
CA GLN A 109 10.22 -5.74 -4.60
C GLN A 109 9.04 -6.16 -5.48
N PHE A 110 8.16 -5.20 -5.74
CA PHE A 110 6.98 -5.36 -6.58
C PHE A 110 7.17 -4.47 -7.82
N PRO A 111 7.74 -5.01 -8.92
CA PRO A 111 7.99 -4.26 -10.14
C PRO A 111 6.68 -3.92 -10.86
N VAL A 112 6.70 -2.87 -11.68
CA VAL A 112 5.56 -2.48 -12.52
C VAL A 112 5.80 -2.83 -13.99
N PHE A 113 4.78 -2.65 -14.85
CA PHE A 113 4.86 -3.04 -16.26
C PHE A 113 6.10 -2.51 -16.99
N LYS A 114 6.42 -1.21 -16.82
CA LYS A 114 7.61 -0.61 -17.44
C LYS A 114 8.95 -1.18 -16.96
N ASP A 115 8.99 -1.85 -15.81
CA ASP A 115 10.21 -2.47 -15.31
C ASP A 115 10.66 -3.67 -16.17
N ILE A 116 9.74 -4.29 -16.92
CA ILE A 116 10.08 -5.41 -17.82
C ILE A 116 11.20 -4.98 -18.77
N ALA A 117 11.00 -3.88 -19.50
CA ALA A 117 11.97 -3.38 -20.46
C ALA A 117 13.15 -2.69 -19.76
N ALA A 118 12.90 -1.90 -18.71
CA ALA A 118 13.93 -1.13 -18.02
C ALA A 118 15.00 -2.01 -17.34
N HIS A 119 14.61 -3.20 -16.87
CA HIS A 119 15.50 -4.10 -16.11
C HIS A 119 15.66 -5.49 -16.76
N ASN A 120 15.17 -5.67 -17.98
CA ASN A 120 15.18 -6.94 -18.71
C ASN A 120 14.65 -8.11 -17.85
N LEU A 121 13.45 -7.94 -17.28
CA LEU A 121 12.91 -8.90 -16.32
C LEU A 121 12.52 -10.23 -17.00
N ALA A 122 12.99 -11.34 -16.44
CA ALA A 122 12.61 -12.68 -16.86
C ALA A 122 11.09 -12.93 -16.72
N ASP A 123 10.53 -13.79 -17.58
CA ASP A 123 9.07 -13.98 -17.68
C ASP A 123 8.39 -14.59 -16.46
N ASN A 124 9.15 -15.20 -15.55
CA ASN A 124 8.61 -15.69 -14.27
C ASN A 124 8.64 -14.62 -13.16
N VAL A 125 9.07 -13.39 -13.45
CA VAL A 125 8.98 -12.25 -12.55
C VAL A 125 7.62 -11.57 -12.77
N PRO A 126 6.69 -11.64 -11.80
CA PRO A 126 5.42 -10.93 -11.91
C PRO A 126 5.64 -9.43 -11.83
N VAL A 127 4.76 -8.70 -12.52
CA VAL A 127 4.70 -7.23 -12.48
C VAL A 127 3.29 -6.78 -12.16
N TRP A 128 3.14 -5.66 -11.47
CA TRP A 128 1.84 -5.10 -11.07
C TRP A 128 1.52 -3.84 -11.87
N GLU A 129 0.24 -3.50 -11.92
CA GLU A 129 -0.18 -2.14 -12.26
C GLU A 129 0.32 -1.17 -11.18
N ASP A 130 0.65 0.07 -11.56
CA ASP A 130 1.20 1.03 -10.60
C ASP A 130 0.21 1.30 -9.44
N GLY A 131 0.73 1.27 -8.23
CA GLY A 131 -0.04 1.37 -6.99
C GLY A 131 -0.86 0.13 -6.59
N GLU A 132 -1.18 -0.80 -7.50
CA GLU A 132 -2.01 -1.97 -7.17
C GLU A 132 -1.28 -2.96 -6.24
N TRP A 133 0.04 -3.05 -6.36
CA TRP A 133 0.87 -3.80 -5.41
C TRP A 133 0.69 -3.29 -3.96
N ALA A 134 0.43 -1.99 -3.76
CA ALA A 134 0.27 -1.36 -2.44
C ALA A 134 -1.07 -1.66 -1.77
N VAL A 135 -1.97 -2.35 -2.47
CA VAL A 135 -3.31 -2.69 -1.97
C VAL A 135 -3.61 -4.19 -2.06
N GLY A 136 -2.62 -5.03 -2.38
CA GLY A 136 -2.81 -6.49 -2.45
C GLY A 136 -3.37 -6.97 -3.78
N GLY A 137 -3.17 -6.20 -4.87
CA GLY A 137 -3.55 -6.57 -6.23
C GLY A 137 -2.87 -7.82 -6.72
N ASP A 138 -3.57 -8.54 -7.58
CA ASP A 138 -3.01 -9.59 -8.42
C ASP A 138 -2.06 -8.95 -9.43
N SER A 139 -0.91 -9.57 -9.69
CA SER A 139 0.00 -9.12 -10.75
C SER A 139 -0.70 -9.11 -12.11
N LEU A 140 -0.22 -8.32 -13.06
CA LEU A 140 -0.79 -8.25 -14.41
C LEU A 140 -0.79 -9.63 -15.09
N LYS A 141 -1.89 -9.93 -15.77
CA LYS A 141 -2.02 -11.12 -16.62
C LYS A 141 -1.53 -10.78 -18.03
N LEU A 142 -0.34 -11.26 -18.39
CA LEU A 142 0.26 -11.08 -19.71
C LEU A 142 0.35 -12.43 -20.44
N THR A 143 1.07 -12.52 -21.55
CA THR A 143 1.31 -13.78 -22.27
C THR A 143 2.50 -14.55 -21.68
N GLY A 144 2.70 -15.80 -22.09
CA GLY A 144 3.86 -16.61 -21.70
C GLY A 144 3.89 -16.97 -20.21
N ALA A 145 5.07 -16.95 -19.57
CA ALA A 145 5.19 -17.29 -18.14
C ALA A 145 4.55 -16.25 -17.19
N ARG A 146 4.09 -15.10 -17.72
CA ARG A 146 3.25 -14.11 -17.03
C ARG A 146 1.75 -14.30 -17.28
N ALA A 147 1.31 -15.44 -17.81
CA ALA A 147 -0.11 -15.79 -17.98
C ALA A 147 -0.85 -16.05 -16.66
N THR A 148 -0.12 -16.02 -15.55
CA THR A 148 -0.59 -16.35 -14.23
C THR A 148 -0.33 -15.19 -13.29
N GLN A 149 -1.19 -15.04 -12.29
CA GLN A 149 -1.21 -13.87 -11.43
C GLN A 149 -1.01 -14.27 -9.99
N ILE A 150 -0.33 -13.42 -9.24
CA ILE A 150 -0.16 -13.57 -7.80
C ILE A 150 -0.42 -12.26 -7.09
N SER A 151 -1.11 -12.31 -5.95
CA SER A 151 -1.29 -11.12 -5.11
C SER A 151 0.02 -10.71 -4.44
N SER A 152 0.29 -9.40 -4.36
CA SER A 152 1.42 -8.90 -3.56
C SER A 152 1.30 -9.28 -2.07
N PHE A 153 0.08 -9.51 -1.56
CA PHE A 153 -0.14 -9.99 -0.19
C PHE A 153 0.10 -11.50 -0.06
N GLU A 154 -0.10 -12.29 -1.12
CA GLU A 154 0.26 -13.72 -1.14
C GLU A 154 1.78 -13.91 -1.08
N VAL A 155 2.54 -13.05 -1.77
CA VAL A 155 4.00 -13.00 -1.66
C VAL A 155 4.44 -12.78 -0.21
N MET A 156 3.78 -11.88 0.51
CA MET A 156 4.05 -11.62 1.93
C MET A 156 3.71 -12.81 2.82
N ASP A 157 2.57 -13.47 2.58
CA ASP A 157 2.20 -14.68 3.33
C ASP A 157 3.28 -15.75 3.21
N GLN A 158 3.83 -15.96 2.02
CA GLN A 158 4.87 -16.95 1.79
C GLN A 158 6.22 -16.55 2.37
N LEU A 159 6.58 -15.26 2.32
CA LEU A 159 7.77 -14.76 2.99
C LEU A 159 7.69 -14.94 4.50
N ILE A 160 6.53 -14.69 5.12
CA ILE A 160 6.32 -14.94 6.55
C ILE A 160 6.35 -16.45 6.85
N LYS A 161 5.73 -17.29 6.02
CA LYS A 161 5.77 -18.76 6.15
C LYS A 161 7.19 -19.32 6.09
N ALA A 162 8.10 -18.69 5.34
CA ALA A 162 9.51 -19.11 5.30
C ALA A 162 10.19 -19.07 6.67
N PHE A 163 9.70 -18.24 7.60
CA PHE A 163 10.20 -18.16 8.98
C PHE A 163 9.67 -19.25 9.92
N TYR A 164 8.75 -20.10 9.45
CA TYR A 164 8.21 -21.21 10.26
C TYR A 164 9.19 -22.37 10.38
N ASP A 165 10.17 -22.45 9.47
CA ASP A 165 11.19 -23.47 9.47
C ASP A 165 12.18 -23.25 10.63
N ARG A 166 11.98 -24.02 11.71
CA ARG A 166 12.81 -23.97 12.91
C ARG A 166 14.20 -24.56 12.73
N GLN A 167 14.46 -25.33 11.65
CA GLN A 167 15.83 -25.74 11.33
C GLN A 167 16.64 -24.56 10.79
N LYS A 168 15.99 -23.69 10.00
CA LYS A 168 16.61 -22.48 9.45
C LYS A 168 16.62 -21.33 10.46
N PHE A 169 15.52 -21.12 11.19
CA PHE A 169 15.33 -20.00 12.10
C PHE A 169 14.96 -20.46 13.52
N PRO A 170 15.84 -21.20 14.21
CA PRO A 170 15.50 -21.85 15.49
C PRO A 170 15.15 -20.85 16.61
N ARG A 171 15.76 -19.66 16.62
CA ARG A 171 15.57 -18.65 17.67
C ARG A 171 14.65 -17.49 17.28
N LEU A 172 14.10 -17.50 16.08
CA LEU A 172 13.31 -16.39 15.56
C LEU A 172 11.96 -16.31 16.29
N GLN A 173 11.65 -15.15 16.86
CA GLN A 173 10.42 -14.97 17.65
C GLN A 173 9.58 -13.79 17.15
N HIS A 174 10.22 -12.83 16.48
CA HIS A 174 9.60 -11.60 16.06
C HIS A 174 9.71 -11.40 14.55
N VAL A 175 8.59 -11.10 13.91
CA VAL A 175 8.55 -10.64 12.53
C VAL A 175 7.96 -9.23 12.53
N VAL A 176 8.65 -8.27 11.95
CA VAL A 176 8.16 -6.90 11.80
C VAL A 176 7.93 -6.62 10.33
N VAL A 177 6.72 -6.23 9.95
CA VAL A 177 6.41 -5.74 8.61
C VAL A 177 6.28 -4.23 8.66
N ALA A 178 7.15 -3.51 7.95
CA ALA A 178 7.28 -2.06 8.05
C ALA A 178 7.25 -1.40 6.67
N GLY A 179 6.67 -0.21 6.56
CA GLY A 179 6.67 0.54 5.30
C GLY A 179 6.26 1.99 5.48
N GLN A 180 6.73 2.85 4.58
CA GLN A 180 6.45 4.28 4.58
C GLN A 180 5.70 4.72 3.31
N SER A 181 4.79 5.69 3.43
CA SER A 181 4.00 6.22 2.31
C SER A 181 3.15 5.12 1.63
N ALA A 182 3.37 4.79 0.36
CA ALA A 182 2.72 3.64 -0.30
C ALA A 182 3.03 2.30 0.40
N GLY A 183 4.22 2.15 0.99
CA GLY A 183 4.55 1.00 1.83
C GLY A 183 3.78 1.00 3.15
N GLY A 184 3.53 2.17 3.77
CA GLY A 184 2.71 2.26 4.98
C GLY A 184 1.25 1.91 4.69
N GLN A 185 0.77 2.33 3.52
CA GLN A 185 -0.51 1.98 2.93
C GLN A 185 -0.66 0.45 2.73
N PHE A 186 0.36 -0.19 2.15
CA PHE A 186 0.47 -1.65 2.05
C PHE A 186 0.36 -2.29 3.43
N VAL A 187 1.19 -1.87 4.39
CA VAL A 187 1.24 -2.48 5.73
C VAL A 187 -0.07 -2.31 6.47
N ASN A 188 -0.74 -1.15 6.37
CA ASN A 188 -2.05 -0.93 6.99
C ASN A 188 -3.09 -1.94 6.49
N ARG A 189 -3.19 -2.09 5.16
CA ARG A 189 -4.15 -3.00 4.54
C ARG A 189 -3.81 -4.44 4.82
N TYR A 190 -2.55 -4.82 4.62
CA TYR A 190 -2.09 -6.17 4.89
C TYR A 190 -2.38 -6.56 6.34
N ALA A 191 -2.07 -5.70 7.30
CA ALA A 191 -2.36 -5.93 8.72
C ALA A 191 -3.85 -6.15 9.02
N ILE A 192 -4.77 -5.60 8.24
CA ILE A 192 -6.23 -5.79 8.39
C ILE A 192 -6.69 -7.07 7.68
N THR A 193 -6.19 -7.32 6.48
CA THR A 193 -6.78 -8.31 5.56
C THR A 193 -6.11 -9.68 5.62
N ASN A 194 -4.83 -9.79 6.01
CA ASN A 194 -4.11 -11.06 5.96
C ASN A 194 -4.67 -12.09 6.95
N GLY A 195 -4.73 -13.36 6.54
CA GLY A 195 -5.07 -14.48 7.43
C GLY A 195 -3.87 -15.14 8.11
N ILE A 196 -2.64 -14.74 7.74
CA ILE A 196 -1.41 -15.40 8.18
C ILE A 196 -1.03 -15.07 9.63
N HIS A 197 -1.51 -13.94 10.17
CA HIS A 197 -1.14 -13.49 11.51
C HIS A 197 -1.41 -14.53 12.59
N GLU A 198 -2.62 -15.11 12.59
CA GLU A 198 -3.02 -16.10 13.58
C GLU A 198 -2.26 -17.43 13.39
N GLU A 199 -1.98 -17.81 12.14
CA GLU A 199 -1.15 -18.98 11.81
C GLU A 199 0.30 -18.78 12.31
N ALA A 200 0.90 -17.62 12.09
CA ALA A 200 2.22 -17.27 12.56
C ALA A 200 2.30 -17.31 14.10
N ALA A 201 1.27 -16.80 14.78
CA ALA A 201 1.16 -16.89 16.24
C ALA A 201 1.12 -18.36 16.72
N GLY A 202 0.34 -19.22 16.05
CA GLY A 202 0.31 -20.66 16.30
C GLY A 202 1.65 -21.37 16.06
N LYS A 203 2.54 -20.79 15.25
CA LYS A 203 3.92 -21.24 15.07
C LYS A 203 4.92 -20.60 16.04
N GLY A 204 4.44 -19.81 17.01
CA GLY A 204 5.28 -19.13 18.00
C GLY A 204 6.01 -17.90 17.46
N LEU A 205 5.52 -17.29 16.37
CA LEU A 205 6.03 -16.03 15.84
C LEU A 205 5.08 -14.89 16.19
N ARG A 206 5.62 -13.81 16.76
CA ARG A 206 4.90 -12.57 17.02
C ARG A 206 5.10 -11.62 15.84
N VAL A 207 4.01 -11.28 15.15
CA VAL A 207 4.05 -10.36 14.01
C VAL A 207 3.65 -8.95 14.45
N ARG A 208 4.50 -7.96 14.18
CA ARG A 208 4.20 -6.53 14.37
C ARG A 208 4.11 -5.82 13.03
N TYR A 209 3.17 -4.91 12.89
CA TYR A 209 2.99 -4.09 11.69
C TYR A 209 3.32 -2.63 12.01
N VAL A 210 4.25 -2.02 11.26
CA VAL A 210 4.66 -0.63 11.46
C VAL A 210 4.30 0.20 10.23
N VAL A 211 3.20 0.95 10.37
CA VAL A 211 2.58 1.79 9.35
C VAL A 211 3.14 3.19 9.47
N MET A 212 3.86 3.68 8.46
CA MET A 212 4.52 5.00 8.54
C MET A 212 4.01 5.95 7.46
N ASN A 213 3.57 7.15 7.87
CA ASN A 213 3.15 8.24 6.99
C ASN A 213 2.35 7.81 5.73
N PRO A 214 1.33 6.92 5.81
CA PRO A 214 0.58 6.56 4.63
C PRO A 214 -0.22 7.75 4.11
N SER A 215 -0.43 7.79 2.79
CA SER A 215 -1.25 8.81 2.15
C SER A 215 -2.70 8.74 2.62
N HIS A 216 -3.25 7.54 2.80
CA HIS A 216 -4.58 7.30 3.34
C HIS A 216 -4.66 5.90 3.96
N TYR A 217 -5.71 5.64 4.74
CA TYR A 217 -5.91 4.41 5.50
C TYR A 217 -7.13 3.64 4.99
N LEU A 218 -7.15 2.34 5.28
CA LEU A 218 -8.34 1.49 5.15
C LEU A 218 -9.20 1.64 6.42
N TYR A 219 -10.35 2.30 6.29
CA TYR A 219 -11.33 2.42 7.36
C TYR A 219 -12.14 1.12 7.49
N LEU A 220 -12.50 0.80 8.73
CA LEU A 220 -13.15 -0.46 9.09
C LEU A 220 -14.69 -0.39 9.07
N ASP A 221 -15.27 0.76 8.74
CA ASP A 221 -16.68 0.93 8.40
C ASP A 221 -16.85 2.15 7.46
N ASN A 222 -18.09 2.54 7.21
CA ASN A 222 -18.46 3.64 6.32
C ASN A 222 -18.44 5.02 6.99
N LYS A 223 -18.06 5.15 8.27
CA LYS A 223 -17.92 6.45 8.92
C LYS A 223 -16.61 7.12 8.52
N ARG A 224 -16.65 8.44 8.40
CA ARG A 224 -15.46 9.29 8.20
C ARG A 224 -15.54 10.50 9.13
N PRO A 225 -14.40 11.09 9.51
CA PRO A 225 -14.38 12.30 10.32
C PRO A 225 -15.02 13.46 9.56
N SER A 226 -15.90 14.20 10.22
CA SER A 226 -16.41 15.44 9.64
C SER A 226 -15.29 16.48 9.53
N PRO A 227 -15.23 17.24 8.42
CA PRO A 227 -14.29 18.36 8.31
C PRO A 227 -14.59 19.52 9.27
N VAL A 228 -15.77 19.55 9.93
CA VAL A 228 -16.18 20.65 10.82
C VAL A 228 -15.80 20.40 12.28
N ASP A 229 -16.10 19.20 12.80
CA ASP A 229 -15.99 18.88 14.24
C ASP A 229 -15.25 17.56 14.51
N ALA A 230 -14.71 16.93 13.47
CA ALA A 230 -14.07 15.61 13.51
C ALA A 230 -14.96 14.46 14.04
N THR A 231 -16.27 14.65 14.22
CA THR A 231 -17.19 13.56 14.59
C THR A 231 -17.28 12.52 13.48
N LEU A 232 -17.37 11.24 13.85
CA LEU A 232 -17.40 10.14 12.89
C LEU A 232 -18.85 9.90 12.44
N ARG A 233 -19.11 10.11 11.16
CA ARG A 233 -20.44 9.93 10.54
C ARG A 233 -20.32 9.43 9.12
N VAL A 234 -21.39 8.86 8.59
CA VAL A 234 -21.47 8.49 7.17
C VAL A 234 -21.48 9.78 6.33
N PRO A 235 -20.49 10.00 5.45
CA PRO A 235 -20.47 11.15 4.56
C PRO A 235 -21.73 11.26 3.71
N ASN A 236 -22.21 12.48 3.54
CA ASN A 236 -23.31 12.84 2.66
C ASN A 236 -22.96 14.12 1.89
N ALA A 237 -23.87 14.62 1.04
CA ALA A 237 -23.65 15.83 0.26
C ALA A 237 -23.27 17.06 1.12
N VAL A 238 -23.84 17.19 2.32
CA VAL A 238 -23.50 18.27 3.28
C VAL A 238 -22.06 18.12 3.78
N THR A 239 -21.60 16.88 3.98
CA THR A 239 -20.19 16.60 4.34
C THR A 239 -19.24 17.05 3.24
N ILE A 240 -19.58 16.79 1.98
CA ILE A 240 -18.76 17.20 0.83
C ILE A 240 -18.78 18.72 0.63
N PHE A 241 -19.96 19.34 0.79
CA PHE A 241 -20.08 20.80 0.78
C PHE A 241 -19.18 21.43 1.86
N ALA A 242 -19.24 20.92 3.09
CA ALA A 242 -18.39 21.40 4.17
C ALA A 242 -16.90 21.15 3.90
N LEU A 243 -16.54 20.02 3.29
CA LEU A 243 -15.17 19.69 2.89
C LEU A 243 -14.62 20.74 1.90
N ASN A 244 -15.41 21.12 0.90
CA ASN A 244 -15.03 22.10 -0.12
C ASN A 244 -14.78 23.51 0.44
N ASN A 245 -15.42 23.87 1.55
CA ASN A 245 -15.17 25.16 2.22
C ASN A 245 -13.74 25.29 2.78
N TYR A 246 -13.02 24.18 2.96
CA TYR A 246 -11.64 24.15 3.42
C TYR A 246 -10.63 23.86 2.30
N LEU A 247 -11.10 23.69 1.07
CA LEU A 247 -10.28 23.37 -0.10
C LEU A 247 -10.20 24.55 -1.06
N PRO A 248 -9.06 24.72 -1.76
CA PRO A 248 -8.99 25.62 -2.91
C PRO A 248 -10.05 25.23 -3.94
N ALA A 249 -10.63 26.20 -4.65
CA ALA A 249 -11.66 25.96 -5.66
C ALA A 249 -11.26 24.92 -6.72
N ALA A 250 -9.99 24.90 -7.11
CA ALA A 250 -9.44 23.93 -8.06
C ALA A 250 -9.39 22.48 -7.53
N GLU A 251 -9.57 22.28 -6.22
CA GLU A 251 -9.59 20.97 -5.56
C GLU A 251 -10.98 20.61 -5.03
N HIS A 252 -12.02 21.37 -5.38
CA HIS A 252 -13.38 21.08 -4.95
C HIS A 252 -13.86 19.72 -5.48
N HIS A 253 -14.51 18.98 -4.60
CA HIS A 253 -15.05 17.66 -4.89
C HIS A 253 -16.51 17.75 -5.31
N ASP A 254 -16.87 17.04 -6.38
CA ASP A 254 -18.26 16.79 -6.72
C ASP A 254 -18.79 15.62 -5.89
N ALA A 255 -19.78 15.88 -5.05
CA ALA A 255 -20.45 14.87 -4.23
C ALA A 255 -21.06 13.73 -5.07
N ASN A 256 -21.36 13.99 -6.35
CA ASN A 256 -21.90 13.00 -7.27
C ASN A 256 -20.85 12.20 -8.03
N SER A 257 -19.56 12.57 -7.91
CA SER A 257 -18.46 11.85 -8.54
C SER A 257 -18.35 10.42 -8.03
N GLY A 258 -17.86 9.51 -8.89
CA GLY A 258 -17.64 8.12 -8.51
C GLY A 258 -16.72 7.97 -7.30
N ASP A 259 -15.67 8.79 -7.18
CA ASP A 259 -14.75 8.70 -6.03
C ASP A 259 -15.41 9.13 -4.70
N CYS A 260 -16.25 10.17 -4.70
CA CYS A 260 -16.99 10.53 -3.49
C CYS A 260 -18.09 9.52 -3.15
N LYS A 261 -18.85 9.02 -4.14
CA LYS A 261 -19.90 8.02 -3.90
C LYS A 261 -19.34 6.70 -3.41
N ASN A 262 -18.21 6.28 -3.97
CA ASN A 262 -17.57 5.00 -3.70
C ASN A 262 -16.45 5.13 -2.65
N TYR A 263 -16.51 6.15 -1.79
CA TYR A 263 -15.46 6.42 -0.79
C TYR A 263 -15.20 5.25 0.18
N ASN A 264 -16.17 4.34 0.31
CA ASN A 264 -16.08 3.17 1.16
C ASN A 264 -15.69 1.88 0.41
N HIS A 265 -15.44 1.97 -0.90
CA HIS A 265 -14.86 0.86 -1.64
C HIS A 265 -13.40 0.66 -1.25
N TYR A 266 -12.92 -0.57 -1.39
CA TYR A 266 -11.51 -0.90 -1.27
C TYR A 266 -10.72 -0.08 -2.30
N PRO A 267 -9.62 0.59 -1.92
CA PRO A 267 -8.75 0.28 -0.77
C PRO A 267 -8.86 1.27 0.40
N LYS A 268 -9.97 2.02 0.51
CA LYS A 268 -10.21 3.04 1.56
C LYS A 268 -11.33 2.65 2.53
N GLY A 269 -12.22 1.76 2.12
CA GLY A 269 -13.16 1.06 2.98
C GLY A 269 -13.27 -0.43 2.64
N LEU A 270 -14.29 -1.09 3.18
CA LEU A 270 -14.45 -2.55 3.14
C LEU A 270 -15.49 -3.04 2.12
N GLU A 271 -16.01 -2.16 1.26
CA GLU A 271 -16.88 -2.54 0.14
C GLU A 271 -16.03 -2.92 -1.08
N ASP A 272 -16.57 -3.72 -1.99
CA ASP A 272 -15.91 -4.13 -3.25
C ASP A 272 -14.46 -4.59 -3.08
N LEU A 273 -14.25 -5.48 -2.11
CA LEU A 273 -12.94 -6.03 -1.80
C LEU A 273 -12.31 -6.71 -3.00
N TRP A 274 -11.01 -6.49 -3.16
CA TRP A 274 -10.20 -7.24 -4.13
C TRP A 274 -10.08 -8.70 -3.74
N LYS A 275 -9.69 -9.54 -4.70
CA LYS A 275 -9.68 -11.01 -4.57
C LYS A 275 -8.96 -11.51 -3.32
N TYR A 276 -7.75 -11.03 -3.01
CA TYR A 276 -7.03 -11.45 -1.81
C TYR A 276 -7.77 -11.04 -0.52
N PRO A 277 -8.09 -9.75 -0.27
CA PRO A 277 -8.89 -9.37 0.89
C PRO A 277 -10.22 -10.11 0.99
N ALA A 278 -10.93 -10.32 -0.13
CA ALA A 278 -12.24 -10.98 -0.17
C ALA A 278 -12.22 -12.45 0.32
N ARG A 279 -11.03 -13.07 0.48
CA ARG A 279 -10.89 -14.41 1.08
C ARG A 279 -11.34 -14.49 2.53
N ARG A 280 -11.46 -13.36 3.24
CA ARG A 280 -11.91 -13.28 4.63
C ARG A 280 -13.16 -12.43 4.74
N ALA A 281 -14.08 -12.84 5.61
CA ALA A 281 -15.22 -12.01 5.97
C ALA A 281 -14.76 -10.71 6.67
N THR A 282 -15.40 -9.59 6.36
CA THR A 282 -15.07 -8.28 6.96
C THR A 282 -15.24 -8.28 8.47
N THR A 283 -16.18 -9.05 9.01
CA THR A 283 -16.35 -9.27 10.46
C THR A 283 -15.11 -9.93 11.08
N THR A 284 -14.58 -10.97 10.46
CA THR A 284 -13.35 -11.65 10.89
C THR A 284 -12.13 -10.73 10.80
N MET A 285 -12.02 -9.92 9.74
CA MET A 285 -10.96 -8.90 9.64
C MET A 285 -11.02 -7.93 10.84
N LYS A 286 -12.19 -7.36 11.13
CA LYS A 286 -12.36 -6.43 12.25
C LYS A 286 -12.07 -7.08 13.60
N THR A 287 -12.56 -8.30 13.83
CA THR A 287 -12.34 -8.99 15.12
C THR A 287 -10.87 -9.30 15.33
N SER A 288 -10.19 -9.87 14.33
CA SER A 288 -8.77 -10.19 14.43
C SER A 288 -7.90 -8.94 14.60
N TYR A 289 -8.18 -7.89 13.82
CA TYR A 289 -7.38 -6.66 13.83
C TYR A 289 -7.30 -5.99 15.20
N LYS A 290 -8.36 -6.07 16.02
CA LYS A 290 -8.42 -5.48 17.38
C LYS A 290 -7.19 -5.85 18.24
N THR A 291 -6.66 -7.05 18.07
CA THR A 291 -5.62 -7.62 18.94
C THR A 291 -4.22 -7.68 18.31
N ARG A 292 -4.08 -7.27 17.05
CA ARG A 292 -2.78 -7.27 16.34
C ARG A 292 -1.87 -6.15 16.88
N ASP A 293 -0.57 -6.41 16.98
CA ASP A 293 0.44 -5.38 17.30
C ASP A 293 0.64 -4.46 16.09
N VAL A 294 0.01 -3.29 16.10
CA VAL A 294 0.10 -2.28 15.02
C VAL A 294 0.61 -0.96 15.57
N ARG A 295 1.64 -0.41 14.91
CA ARG A 295 2.31 0.84 15.26
C ARG A 295 2.11 1.84 14.12
N TYR A 296 1.41 2.94 14.38
CA TYR A 296 1.25 4.03 13.43
C TYR A 296 2.27 5.11 13.75
N LEU A 297 3.31 5.24 12.92
CA LEU A 297 4.31 6.29 13.07
C LEU A 297 3.98 7.41 12.10
N ILE A 298 3.84 8.62 12.63
CA ILE A 298 3.52 9.79 11.81
C ILE A 298 4.49 10.92 12.11
N GLY A 299 5.18 11.41 11.09
CA GLY A 299 6.09 12.55 11.23
C GLY A 299 5.32 13.81 11.66
N ALA A 300 5.77 14.48 12.71
CA ALA A 300 5.16 15.71 13.21
C ALA A 300 5.15 16.85 12.17
N LEU A 301 6.05 16.79 11.18
CA LEU A 301 6.16 17.77 10.11
C LEU A 301 5.51 17.30 8.79
N ASP A 302 4.89 16.12 8.74
CA ASP A 302 4.20 15.60 7.54
C ASP A 302 2.79 16.20 7.40
N ARG A 303 2.77 17.53 7.23
CA ARG A 303 1.58 18.39 7.32
C ARG A 303 1.34 19.24 6.07
N GLU A 304 1.96 18.87 4.95
CA GLU A 304 1.91 19.63 3.71
C GLU A 304 0.85 19.06 2.75
N ARG A 305 -0.09 19.91 2.32
CA ARG A 305 -1.17 19.55 1.37
C ARG A 305 -0.67 19.23 -0.04
N ASN A 306 0.42 19.88 -0.45
CA ASN A 306 1.00 19.73 -1.77
C ASN A 306 2.21 18.79 -1.78
N ALA A 307 2.41 18.02 -0.70
CA ALA A 307 3.49 17.04 -0.64
C ALA A 307 3.35 15.97 -1.72
N GLU A 308 4.47 15.57 -2.33
CA GLU A 308 4.51 14.48 -3.30
C GLU A 308 3.87 13.20 -2.74
N GLY A 309 3.09 12.49 -3.56
CA GLY A 309 2.44 11.23 -3.20
C GLY A 309 1.26 11.36 -2.23
N LEU A 310 0.83 12.58 -1.90
CA LEU A 310 -0.39 12.80 -1.12
C LEU A 310 -1.61 12.74 -2.05
N SER A 311 -2.54 11.82 -1.77
CA SER A 311 -3.76 11.71 -2.54
C SER A 311 -4.72 12.84 -2.16
N LYS A 312 -5.16 13.59 -3.17
CA LYS A 312 -6.18 14.64 -3.07
C LYS A 312 -7.56 14.19 -3.59
N LYS A 313 -7.78 12.87 -3.73
CA LYS A 313 -9.09 12.32 -4.11
C LYS A 313 -10.10 12.58 -2.99
N CYS A 314 -11.38 12.79 -3.32
CA CYS A 314 -12.47 13.00 -2.35
C CYS A 314 -12.49 11.96 -1.24
N SER A 315 -12.41 10.68 -1.60
CA SER A 315 -12.36 9.55 -0.67
C SER A 315 -11.15 9.56 0.27
N SER A 316 -10.05 10.21 -0.12
CA SER A 316 -8.87 10.45 0.71
C SER A 316 -9.05 11.69 1.59
N ASP A 317 -9.63 12.76 1.06
CA ASP A 317 -9.87 14.02 1.77
C ASP A 317 -10.93 13.91 2.86
N LEU A 318 -11.88 12.99 2.69
CA LEU A 318 -12.78 12.54 3.76
C LEU A 318 -12.05 11.97 4.98
N GLN A 319 -10.76 11.63 4.87
CA GLN A 319 -9.94 11.18 6.00
C GLN A 319 -9.13 12.32 6.64
N GLY A 320 -9.19 13.53 6.08
CA GLY A 320 -8.35 14.69 6.42
C GLY A 320 -7.47 15.14 5.24
N PHE A 321 -6.93 16.36 5.32
CA PHE A 321 -6.26 16.99 4.16
C PHE A 321 -4.76 16.71 4.05
N VAL A 322 -4.10 16.28 5.14
CA VAL A 322 -2.66 16.02 5.22
C VAL A 322 -2.39 14.76 6.04
N ARG A 323 -1.22 14.13 5.86
CA ARG A 323 -0.92 12.81 6.46
C ARG A 323 -0.99 12.82 7.98
N LEU A 324 -0.46 13.87 8.62
CA LEU A 324 -0.53 14.03 10.07
C LEU A 324 -1.96 14.00 10.60
N THR A 325 -2.85 14.79 9.98
CA THR A 325 -4.27 14.83 10.34
C THR A 325 -4.95 13.49 10.06
N ARG A 326 -4.68 12.87 8.90
CA ARG A 326 -5.23 11.55 8.54
C ARG A 326 -4.89 10.47 9.57
N ALA A 327 -3.65 10.45 10.07
CA ALA A 327 -3.23 9.49 11.11
C ALA A 327 -4.02 9.68 12.41
N ASN A 328 -4.15 10.91 12.88
CA ASN A 328 -4.89 11.22 14.11
C ASN A 328 -6.39 10.90 13.99
N LEU A 329 -7.00 11.22 12.85
CA LEU A 329 -8.41 10.91 12.59
C LEU A 329 -8.64 9.40 12.40
N TYR A 330 -7.70 8.68 11.79
CA TYR A 330 -7.76 7.22 11.73
C TYR A 330 -7.62 6.59 13.13
N TRP A 331 -6.78 7.14 14.01
CA TRP A 331 -6.70 6.69 15.39
C TRP A 331 -8.02 6.93 16.16
N LYS A 332 -8.68 8.08 15.91
CA LYS A 332 -10.04 8.34 16.44
C LYS A 332 -11.04 7.30 15.93
N HIS A 333 -10.97 6.93 14.65
CA HIS A 333 -11.79 5.85 14.06
C HIS A 333 -11.59 4.51 14.75
N LEU A 334 -10.35 4.11 15.00
CA LEU A 334 -10.06 2.85 15.71
C LEU A 334 -10.61 2.87 17.14
N LYS A 335 -10.54 4.01 17.84
CA LYS A 335 -11.13 4.17 19.17
C LYS A 335 -12.66 4.17 19.16
N ASP A 336 -13.32 4.61 18.09
CA ASP A 336 -14.78 4.52 17.94
C ASP A 336 -15.23 3.06 17.86
N ILE A 337 -14.53 2.26 17.04
CA ILE A 337 -14.89 0.86 16.83
C ILE A 337 -14.52 -0.03 18.02
N TYR A 338 -13.34 0.19 18.59
CA TYR A 338 -12.77 -0.73 19.59
C TYR A 338 -12.74 -0.17 21.00
N THR A 339 -13.21 1.06 21.22
CA THR A 339 -13.03 1.81 22.49
C THR A 339 -11.55 2.02 22.82
N ASN A 340 -11.24 2.41 24.06
CA ASN A 340 -9.86 2.56 24.51
C ASN A 340 -9.08 1.23 24.60
N ASP A 341 -9.75 0.08 24.54
CA ASP A 341 -9.11 -1.26 24.53
C ASP A 341 -8.07 -1.42 23.43
N ILE A 342 -8.22 -0.75 22.28
CA ILE A 342 -7.28 -0.83 21.17
C ILE A 342 -5.87 -0.42 21.56
N SER A 343 -5.73 0.45 22.57
CA SER A 343 -4.45 0.97 23.07
C SER A 343 -3.61 -0.11 23.78
N ARG A 344 -4.21 -1.27 24.11
CA ARG A 344 -3.47 -2.42 24.67
C ARG A 344 -2.58 -3.09 23.63
N TYR A 345 -2.95 -3.04 22.35
CA TYR A 345 -2.29 -3.77 21.26
C TYR A 345 -1.68 -2.81 20.24
N GLN A 346 -2.39 -1.74 19.91
CA GLN A 346 -1.98 -0.78 18.89
C GLN A 346 -1.58 0.56 19.51
N LYS A 347 -0.76 1.34 18.80
CA LYS A 347 -0.41 2.71 19.21
C LYS A 347 -0.16 3.62 18.03
N ILE A 348 -0.52 4.89 18.20
CA ILE A 348 -0.10 5.98 17.33
C ILE A 348 1.04 6.74 18.00
N VAL A 349 2.05 7.13 17.20
CA VAL A 349 3.24 7.84 17.67
C VAL A 349 3.54 8.98 16.71
N ILE A 350 3.49 10.20 17.25
CA ILE A 350 3.88 11.40 16.52
C ILE A 350 5.40 11.58 16.69
N VAL A 351 6.15 11.41 15.62
CA VAL A 351 7.62 11.42 15.64
C VAL A 351 8.11 12.85 15.44
N PRO A 352 8.78 13.46 16.44
CA PRO A 352 9.18 14.87 16.38
C PRO A 352 10.25 15.10 15.31
N GLY A 353 10.26 16.29 14.70
CA GLY A 353 11.31 16.71 13.75
C GLY A 353 11.31 15.99 12.40
N ILE A 354 10.41 15.02 12.17
CA ILE A 354 10.35 14.23 10.94
C ILE A 354 9.18 14.67 10.05
N GLY A 355 9.44 14.89 8.77
CA GLY A 355 8.44 15.08 7.71
C GLY A 355 8.18 13.78 6.92
N HIS A 356 8.12 13.86 5.59
CA HIS A 356 7.85 12.72 4.71
C HIS A 356 9.12 12.00 4.21
N GLY A 357 9.99 11.54 5.11
CA GLY A 357 11.28 10.90 4.74
C GLY A 357 11.50 9.53 5.39
N SER A 358 11.61 8.46 4.57
CA SER A 358 11.74 7.07 5.04
C SER A 358 13.01 6.80 5.83
N GLU A 359 14.18 7.20 5.33
CA GLU A 359 15.46 7.01 5.99
C GLU A 359 15.46 7.58 7.42
N ASN A 360 15.04 8.84 7.55
CA ASN A 360 15.00 9.52 8.83
C ASN A 360 13.98 8.87 9.77
N MET A 361 12.81 8.46 9.27
CA MET A 361 11.81 7.76 10.09
C MET A 361 12.34 6.42 10.63
N PHE A 362 13.00 5.61 9.80
CA PHE A 362 13.55 4.30 10.20
C PHE A 362 14.64 4.44 11.26
N LYS A 363 15.50 5.46 11.13
CA LYS A 363 16.65 5.70 12.02
C LYS A 363 16.34 6.57 13.24
N HIS A 364 15.12 7.10 13.35
CA HIS A 364 14.75 7.99 14.45
C HIS A 364 14.57 7.22 15.77
N PRO A 365 15.15 7.69 16.90
CA PRO A 365 15.01 7.07 18.23
C PRO A 365 13.56 6.80 18.63
N LYS A 366 12.72 7.84 18.65
CA LYS A 366 11.27 7.75 18.95
C LYS A 366 10.41 7.21 17.80
N GLY A 367 11.05 6.71 16.74
CA GLY A 367 10.41 6.27 15.51
C GLY A 367 10.75 4.81 15.23
N GLY A 368 11.40 4.55 14.10
CA GLY A 368 11.75 3.19 13.69
C GLY A 368 12.63 2.45 14.70
N MET A 369 13.58 3.12 15.36
CA MET A 369 14.47 2.47 16.33
C MET A 369 13.68 1.81 17.47
N GLU A 370 12.80 2.57 18.13
CA GLU A 370 11.97 2.05 19.21
C GLU A 370 10.92 1.06 18.72
N HIS A 371 10.30 1.29 17.56
CA HIS A 371 9.09 0.54 17.17
C HIS A 371 9.30 -0.62 16.22
N ILE A 372 10.45 -0.67 15.53
CA ILE A 372 10.86 -1.82 14.70
C ILE A 372 11.79 -2.72 15.50
N PHE A 373 12.74 -2.14 16.23
CA PHE A 373 13.83 -2.88 16.87
C PHE A 373 13.70 -2.99 18.40
N ASP A 374 12.72 -2.32 19.01
CA ASP A 374 12.59 -2.21 20.47
C ASP A 374 13.85 -1.58 21.11
N TYR A 375 14.51 -0.66 20.38
CA TYR A 375 15.73 0.02 20.81
C TYR A 375 15.46 1.47 21.19
N VAL A 376 15.73 1.80 22.44
CA VAL A 376 15.74 3.18 22.96
C VAL A 376 17.20 3.49 23.31
N PRO A 377 17.85 4.48 22.65
CA PRO A 377 19.25 4.81 22.88
C PRO A 377 19.55 5.28 24.31
#